data_AF-A0A1F3PMM3-F1
#
_entry.id   AF-A0A1F3PMM3-F1
#
_cell.length_a   1.000
_cell.length_b   1.000
_cell.length_c   1.000
_cell.angle_alpha   90.00
_cell.angle_beta   90.00
_cell.angle_gamma   90.00
#
_symmetry.space_group_name_H-M   'P 1'
#
loop_
_entity.id
_entity.type
_entity.pdbx_description
1 polymer ?
#
loop_
_entity_poly.entity_id
_entity_poly.type
_entity_poly.pdbx_seq_one_letter_code
_entity_poly.pdbx_strand_id
1 'polypeptide(L)'
;MVRTNKDKTIALNYLNKIRERARKTPGDPKIVPPADLLKDYELSDFDNDQAFLLAIEKERRVELAFENDRWFDLVRTGRAKDVMIESQEADGYPDFTWSDDMLSYPIPMTVMQSNAGKIIQNRGYTQL
;
A
#
# COMPACT_ATOMS: atom_id res chain seq x y z
N MET A 1 -13.81 -7.64 -5.21
CA MET A 1 -14.67 -8.04 -4.07
C MET A 1 -15.16 -6.77 -3.39
N VAL A 2 -14.37 -6.17 -2.49
CA VAL A 2 -14.76 -4.93 -1.78
C VAL A 2 -14.99 -3.74 -2.73
N ARG A 3 -13.98 -3.35 -3.53
CA ARG A 3 -14.09 -2.22 -4.49
C ARG A 3 -15.19 -2.34 -5.55
N THR A 4 -15.63 -3.57 -5.82
CA THR A 4 -16.62 -3.86 -6.87
C THR A 4 -17.99 -4.19 -6.29
N ASN A 5 -18.19 -3.95 -4.99
CA ASN A 5 -19.40 -4.29 -4.24
C ASN A 5 -19.89 -5.74 -4.49
N LYS A 6 -18.94 -6.66 -4.67
CA LYS A 6 -19.19 -8.10 -4.75
C LYS A 6 -19.10 -8.70 -3.33
N ASP A 7 -19.14 -10.03 -3.23
CA ASP A 7 -19.11 -10.74 -1.94
C ASP A 7 -17.90 -10.31 -1.07
N LYS A 8 -18.21 -9.63 0.05
CA LYS A 8 -17.24 -9.13 1.04
C LYS A 8 -16.86 -10.22 2.04
N THR A 9 -17.71 -11.22 2.24
CA THR A 9 -17.43 -12.38 3.10
C THR A 9 -16.25 -13.17 2.56
N ILE A 10 -16.17 -13.36 1.24
CA ILE A 10 -15.01 -14.03 0.62
C ILE A 10 -13.71 -13.20 0.84
N ALA A 11 -13.77 -11.88 0.68
CA ALA A 11 -12.61 -11.03 0.94
C ALA A 11 -12.16 -11.10 2.41
N LEU A 12 -13.13 -11.08 3.34
CA LEU A 12 -12.87 -11.19 4.78
C LEU A 12 -12.23 -12.54 5.11
N ASN A 13 -12.75 -13.63 4.53
CA ASN A 13 -12.20 -14.97 4.71
C ASN A 13 -10.72 -15.05 4.26
N TYR A 14 -10.35 -14.43 3.14
CA TYR A 14 -8.95 -14.40 2.72
C TYR A 14 -8.07 -13.54 3.63
N LEU A 15 -8.58 -12.40 4.10
CA LEU A 15 -7.85 -11.55 5.03
C LEU A 15 -7.59 -12.28 6.37
N ASN A 16 -8.61 -12.94 6.91
CA ASN A 16 -8.49 -13.70 8.15
C ASN A 16 -7.57 -14.92 8.01
N LYS A 17 -7.49 -15.56 6.84
CA LYS A 17 -6.48 -16.62 6.59
C LYS A 17 -5.05 -16.11 6.72
N ILE A 18 -4.77 -14.88 6.29
CA ILE A 18 -3.45 -14.26 6.45
C ILE A 18 -3.17 -14.04 7.94
N ARG A 19 -4.11 -13.42 8.66
CA ARG A 19 -4.01 -13.18 10.10
C ARG A 19 -3.84 -14.47 10.90
N GLU A 20 -4.62 -15.50 10.57
CA GLU A 20 -4.53 -16.82 11.21
C GLU A 20 -3.16 -17.45 10.99
N ARG A 21 -2.64 -17.44 9.76
CA ARG A 21 -1.30 -17.93 9.48
C ARG A 21 -0.25 -17.15 10.26
N ALA A 22 -0.34 -15.82 10.28
CA ALA A 22 0.61 -14.97 11.01
C ALA A 22 0.64 -15.29 12.51
N ARG A 23 -0.53 -15.51 13.15
CA ARG A 23 -0.62 -15.93 14.56
C ARG A 23 0.03 -17.28 14.85
N LYS A 24 0.00 -18.19 13.88
CA LYS A 24 0.53 -19.57 14.01
C LYS A 24 1.99 -19.68 13.61
N THR A 25 2.58 -18.63 13.04
CA THR A 25 4.02 -18.59 12.75
C THR A 25 4.79 -18.67 14.07
N PRO A 26 5.73 -19.63 14.21
CA PRO A 26 6.55 -19.71 15.42
C PRO A 26 7.29 -18.38 15.66
N GLY A 27 6.99 -17.76 16.80
CA GLY A 27 7.67 -16.55 17.26
C GLY A 27 8.94 -16.89 18.05
N ASP A 28 9.55 -15.86 18.64
CA ASP A 28 10.58 -16.06 19.66
C ASP A 28 9.97 -16.84 20.84
N PRO A 29 10.50 -18.02 21.20
CA PRO A 29 9.97 -18.83 22.30
C PRO A 29 10.02 -18.14 23.66
N LYS A 30 10.78 -17.03 23.79
CA LYS A 30 10.84 -16.22 25.01
C LYS A 30 9.72 -15.19 25.10
N ILE A 31 8.98 -14.95 24.01
CA ILE A 31 7.88 -13.99 23.96
C ILE A 31 6.57 -14.78 24.10
N VAL A 32 5.83 -14.51 25.17
CA VAL A 32 4.45 -15.01 25.31
C VAL A 32 3.54 -14.07 24.53
N PRO A 33 2.87 -14.52 23.44
CA PRO A 33 1.98 -13.66 22.70
C PRO A 33 0.75 -13.27 23.54
N PRO A 34 0.22 -12.04 23.40
CA PRO A 34 -1.01 -11.66 24.08
C PRO A 34 -2.19 -12.50 23.60
N ALA A 35 -3.19 -12.72 24.48
CA ALA A 35 -4.33 -13.58 24.19
C ALA A 35 -5.12 -13.16 22.94
N ASP A 36 -5.21 -11.85 22.68
CA ASP A 36 -5.96 -11.28 21.55
C ASP A 36 -5.05 -10.90 20.37
N LEU A 37 -3.84 -11.47 20.28
CA LEU A 37 -2.91 -11.17 19.20
C LEU A 37 -3.58 -11.43 17.84
N LEU A 38 -3.69 -10.37 17.02
CA LEU A 38 -4.21 -10.42 15.66
C LEU A 38 -5.59 -11.08 15.50
N LYS A 39 -6.56 -10.89 16.41
CA LYS A 39 -7.95 -11.44 16.29
C LYS A 39 -8.51 -11.34 14.87
N ASP A 40 -9.25 -12.34 14.40
CA ASP A 40 -9.97 -12.26 13.12
C ASP A 40 -10.91 -11.05 13.05
N TYR A 41 -10.95 -10.43 11.87
CA TYR A 41 -11.90 -9.37 11.59
C TYR A 41 -13.30 -9.96 11.36
N GLU A 42 -14.31 -9.19 11.73
CA GLU A 42 -15.72 -9.40 11.43
C GLU A 42 -16.21 -8.30 10.49
N LEU A 43 -17.23 -8.54 9.65
CA LEU A 43 -17.73 -7.50 8.73
C LEU A 43 -18.27 -6.28 9.49
N SER A 44 -18.75 -6.48 10.72
CA SER A 44 -19.21 -5.43 11.63
C SER A 44 -18.09 -4.54 12.17
N ASP A 45 -16.82 -4.92 12.00
CA ASP A 45 -15.68 -4.09 12.41
C ASP A 45 -15.45 -2.90 11.46
N PHE A 46 -16.15 -2.87 10.32
CA PHE A 46 -15.96 -1.87 9.28
C PHE A 46 -17.23 -1.04 9.05
N ASP A 47 -17.16 0.26 9.35
CA ASP A 47 -18.27 1.20 9.14
C ASP A 47 -18.66 1.32 7.65
N ASN A 48 -17.70 1.11 6.74
CA ASN A 48 -17.90 1.22 5.31
C ASN A 48 -16.78 0.49 4.53
N ASP A 49 -16.91 0.46 3.20
CA ASP A 49 -15.96 -0.20 2.31
C ASP A 49 -14.55 0.40 2.35
N GLN A 50 -14.42 1.70 2.62
CA GLN A 50 -13.10 2.32 2.77
C GLN A 50 -12.40 1.85 4.04
N ALA A 51 -13.13 1.73 5.16
CA ALA A 51 -12.58 1.17 6.40
C ALA A 51 -12.07 -0.27 6.17
N PHE A 52 -12.82 -1.08 5.43
CA PHE A 52 -12.37 -2.43 5.09
C PHE A 52 -11.16 -2.44 4.14
N LEU A 53 -11.12 -1.55 3.15
CA LEU A 53 -9.97 -1.41 2.25
C LEU A 53 -8.70 -0.96 2.98
N LEU A 54 -8.82 -0.09 3.99
CA LEU A 54 -7.70 0.33 4.83
C LEU A 54 -7.18 -0.83 5.70
N ALA A 55 -8.06 -1.69 6.21
CA ALA A 55 -7.63 -2.91 6.90
C ALA A 55 -6.89 -3.87 5.95
N ILE A 56 -7.36 -4.03 4.71
CA ILE A 56 -6.64 -4.79 3.68
C ILE A 56 -5.27 -4.16 3.38
N GLU A 57 -5.19 -2.83 3.26
CA GLU A 57 -3.92 -2.13 3.06
C GLU A 57 -2.95 -2.38 4.24
N LYS A 58 -3.46 -2.33 5.47
CA LYS A 58 -2.68 -2.59 6.69
C LYS A 58 -2.11 -4.01 6.68
N GLU A 59 -2.92 -5.03 6.38
CA GLU A 59 -2.43 -6.41 6.29
C GLU A 59 -1.37 -6.57 5.19
N ARG A 60 -1.56 -5.95 4.02
CA ARG A 60 -0.53 -5.97 2.96
C ARG A 60 0.77 -5.31 3.39
N ARG A 61 0.70 -4.20 4.14
CA ARG A 61 1.89 -3.48 4.64
C ARG A 61 2.73 -4.36 5.56
N VAL A 62 2.10 -5.13 6.45
CA VAL A 62 2.83 -5.97 7.41
C VAL A 62 3.24 -7.32 6.81
N GLU A 63 2.43 -7.88 5.91
CA GLU A 63 2.69 -9.18 5.30
C GLU A 63 3.80 -9.11 4.22
N LEU A 64 3.83 -8.03 3.43
CA LEU A 64 4.72 -7.89 2.27
C LEU A 64 5.80 -6.83 2.52
N ALA A 65 6.15 -6.61 3.79
CA ALA A 65 7.14 -5.62 4.18
C ALA A 65 8.51 -5.96 3.57
N PHE A 66 9.15 -4.95 2.97
CA PHE A 66 10.46 -5.08 2.30
C PHE A 66 10.49 -5.95 1.03
N GLU A 67 9.33 -6.25 0.44
CA GLU A 67 9.22 -7.05 -0.80
C GLU A 67 8.97 -6.20 -2.07
N ASN A 68 9.22 -4.88 -2.01
CA ASN A 68 9.02 -3.92 -3.10
C ASN A 68 7.55 -3.67 -3.53
N ASP A 69 6.56 -4.09 -2.75
CA ASP A 69 5.14 -3.87 -3.09
C ASP A 69 4.58 -2.51 -2.63
N ARG A 70 5.13 -1.92 -1.56
CA ARG A 70 4.49 -0.80 -0.84
C ARG A 70 4.22 0.41 -1.74
N TRP A 71 5.20 0.82 -2.54
CA TRP A 71 5.05 1.98 -3.41
C TRP A 71 3.95 1.76 -4.47
N PHE A 72 3.99 0.62 -5.15
CA PHE A 72 3.02 0.29 -6.19
C PHE A 72 1.60 0.16 -5.63
N ASP A 73 1.47 -0.39 -4.43
CA ASP A 73 0.21 -0.43 -3.70
C ASP A 73 -0.35 0.97 -3.45
N LEU A 74 0.47 1.87 -2.90
CA LEU A 74 0.02 3.23 -2.62
C LEU A 74 -0.40 3.99 -3.88
N VAL A 75 0.37 3.86 -4.97
CA VAL A 75 0.06 4.50 -6.26
C VAL A 75 -1.25 3.94 -6.84
N ARG A 76 -1.40 2.61 -6.93
CA ARG A 76 -2.59 2.00 -7.56
C ARG A 76 -3.87 2.20 -6.74
N THR A 77 -3.76 2.58 -5.46
CA THR A 77 -4.91 2.86 -4.60
C THR A 77 -5.15 4.35 -4.36
N GLY A 78 -4.34 5.23 -4.97
CA GLY A 78 -4.44 6.68 -4.75
C GLY A 78 -4.10 7.12 -3.33
N ARG A 79 -3.39 6.28 -2.56
CA ARG A 79 -3.03 6.52 -1.16
C ARG A 79 -1.64 7.17 -1.00
N ALA A 80 -0.86 7.24 -2.07
CA ALA A 80 0.52 7.72 -2.03
C ALA A 80 0.66 9.10 -1.39
N LYS A 81 -0.15 10.08 -1.81
CA LYS A 81 -0.09 11.45 -1.26
C LYS A 81 -0.27 11.46 0.25
N ASP A 82 -1.40 10.96 0.73
CA ASP A 82 -1.78 11.03 2.14
C ASP A 82 -0.77 10.28 3.02
N VAL A 83 -0.37 9.07 2.60
CA VAL A 83 0.56 8.24 3.38
C VAL A 83 1.97 8.81 3.40
N MET A 84 2.46 9.36 2.29
CA MET A 84 3.82 9.90 2.24
C MET A 84 3.93 11.22 3.02
N ILE A 85 2.90 12.07 2.98
CA ILE A 85 2.86 13.29 3.81
C ILE A 85 2.83 12.90 5.29
N GLU A 86 1.95 11.98 5.68
CA GLU A 86 1.84 11.49 7.07
C GLU A 86 3.15 10.86 7.55
N SER A 87 3.82 10.04 6.71
CA SER A 87 5.10 9.43 7.06
C SER A 87 6.19 10.47 7.26
N GLN A 88 6.23 11.51 6.41
CA GLN A 88 7.24 12.55 6.50
C GLN A 88 7.11 13.38 7.79
N GLU A 89 5.87 13.70 8.18
CA GLU A 89 5.57 14.35 9.45
C GLU A 89 5.98 13.46 10.64
N ALA A 90 5.62 12.16 10.60
CA ALA A 90 5.96 11.22 11.65
C ALA A 90 7.48 11.03 11.84
N ASP A 91 8.25 11.13 10.76
CA ASP A 91 9.71 11.04 10.78
C ASP A 91 10.39 12.38 11.19
N GLY A 92 9.62 13.45 11.40
CA GLY A 92 10.11 14.76 11.83
C GLY A 92 10.81 15.56 10.74
N TYR A 93 10.56 15.25 9.47
CA TYR A 93 11.09 16.02 8.35
C TYR A 93 10.21 17.26 8.07
N PRO A 94 10.76 18.32 7.44
CA PRO A 94 9.98 19.50 7.07
C PRO A 94 8.85 19.16 6.09
N ASP A 95 7.78 19.96 6.11
CA ASP A 95 6.70 19.86 5.13
C ASP A 95 7.23 19.96 3.69
N PHE A 96 6.58 19.23 2.78
CA PHE A 96 6.84 19.34 1.35
C PHE A 96 5.54 19.52 0.56
N THR A 97 5.66 20.14 -0.60
CA THR A 97 4.53 20.24 -1.54
C THR A 97 4.47 18.97 -2.38
N TRP A 98 3.44 18.17 -2.20
CA TRP A 98 3.17 17.00 -3.03
C TRP A 98 2.89 17.37 -4.48
N SER A 99 3.43 16.60 -5.42
CA SER A 99 3.04 16.62 -6.84
C SER A 99 2.76 15.22 -7.35
N ASP A 100 1.63 15.04 -8.04
CA ASP A 100 1.26 13.78 -8.68
C ASP A 100 2.20 13.40 -9.83
N ASP A 101 3.01 14.34 -10.31
CA ASP A 101 4.05 14.08 -11.31
C ASP A 101 5.12 13.07 -10.79
N MET A 102 5.26 12.92 -9.46
CA MET A 102 6.19 11.98 -8.83
C MET A 102 5.65 10.55 -8.71
N LEU A 103 4.42 10.28 -9.18
CA LEU A 103 3.83 8.92 -9.13
C LEU A 103 4.52 7.94 -10.09
N SER A 104 5.30 8.44 -11.05
CA SER A 104 6.04 7.65 -12.03
C SER A 104 7.46 8.15 -12.18
N TYR A 105 8.44 7.26 -12.34
CA TYR A 105 9.81 7.65 -12.64
C TYR A 105 9.96 8.31 -14.02
N PRO A 106 10.98 9.15 -14.24
CA PRO A 106 11.27 9.69 -15.56
C PRO A 106 11.70 8.59 -16.52
N ILE A 107 11.30 8.73 -17.78
CA ILE A 107 11.87 7.97 -18.89
C ILE A 107 13.35 8.37 -19.03
N PRO A 108 14.29 7.42 -19.12
CA PRO A 108 15.70 7.73 -19.30
C PRO A 108 15.95 8.60 -20.55
N MET A 109 16.73 9.66 -20.38
CA MET A 109 17.01 10.64 -21.44
C MET A 109 17.61 10.00 -22.70
N THR A 110 18.49 9.02 -22.54
CA THR A 110 19.14 8.28 -23.64
C THR A 110 18.13 7.53 -24.51
N VAL A 111 17.07 6.99 -23.89
CA VAL A 111 15.99 6.29 -24.60
C VAL A 111 15.19 7.28 -25.44
N MET A 112 14.88 8.46 -24.89
CA MET A 112 14.17 9.50 -25.63
C MET A 112 15.02 10.08 -26.77
N GLN A 113 16.31 10.34 -26.54
CA GLN A 113 17.23 10.85 -27.57
C GLN A 113 17.37 9.87 -28.74
N SER A 114 17.45 8.57 -28.45
CA SER A 114 17.54 7.52 -29.47
C SER A 114 16.24 7.36 -30.28
N ASN A 115 15.12 7.89 -29.78
CA ASN A 115 13.79 7.76 -30.36
C ASN A 115 13.09 9.12 -30.45
N ALA A 116 13.81 10.14 -30.95
CA ALA A 116 13.35 11.52 -31.00
C ALA A 116 11.94 11.65 -31.62
N GLY A 117 11.04 12.33 -30.90
CA GLY A 117 9.65 12.56 -31.32
C GLY A 117 8.72 11.34 -31.24
N LYS A 118 9.21 10.15 -30.88
CA LYS A 118 8.40 8.92 -30.75
C LYS A 118 8.11 8.55 -29.30
N ILE A 119 9.04 8.86 -28.39
CA ILE A 119 8.88 8.62 -26.95
C ILE A 119 8.67 9.98 -26.28
N ILE A 120 7.51 10.15 -25.66
CA ILE A 120 7.13 11.35 -24.92
C ILE A 120 7.37 11.08 -23.44
N GLN A 121 7.94 12.06 -22.74
CA GLN A 121 8.28 11.91 -21.32
C GLN A 121 7.04 11.94 -20.44
N ASN A 122 7.13 11.27 -19.28
CA ASN A 122 6.12 11.32 -18.23
C ASN A 122 5.87 12.76 -17.76
N ARG A 123 4.64 13.01 -17.30
CA ARG A 123 4.20 14.33 -16.84
C ARG A 123 5.12 14.85 -15.72
N GLY A 124 5.44 16.14 -15.76
CA GLY A 124 6.28 16.83 -14.77
C GLY A 124 7.80 16.68 -14.95
N TYR A 125 8.24 15.91 -15.95
CA TYR A 125 9.65 15.82 -16.32
C TYR A 125 9.95 16.55 -17.64
N THR A 126 11.21 16.95 -17.81
CA THR A 126 11.70 17.70 -18.98
C THR A 126 11.50 16.90 -20.27
N GLN A 127 10.85 17.52 -21.26
CA GLN A 127 10.66 16.97 -22.60
C GLN A 127 11.90 17.22 -23.48
N LEU A 128 12.07 16.40 -24.52
CA LEU A 128 13.07 16.60 -25.58
C LEU A 128 12.48 17.30 -26.80
#